data_AF-A0A8X7QJK3-F1
#
_entry.id   AF-A0A8X7QJK3-F1
#
_cell.length_a   1.000
_cell.length_b   1.000
_cell.length_c   1.000
_cell.angle_alpha   90.00
_cell.angle_beta   90.00
_cell.angle_gamma   90.00
#
_symmetry.space_group_name_H-M   'P 1'
#
loop_
_entity.id
_entity.type
_entity.pdbx_description
1 polymer ?
#
loop_
_entity_poly.entity_id
_entity_poly.type
_entity_poly.pdbx_seq_one_letter_code
_entity_poly.pdbx_strand_id
1 'polypeptide(L)' 'MDSQQDRLDALEDLLDVMAVGNPTMQRALNERRAALGMPLRNPEDADPDRSQPSTATDYFDNM' A
#
# COMPACT_ATOMS: atom_id res chain seq x y z
N MET A 1 -13.74 -1.23 13.95
CA MET A 1 -13.05 -1.20 12.66
C MET A 1 -11.74 -1.90 12.89
N ASP A 2 -11.57 -3.05 12.24
CA ASP A 2 -10.53 -4.01 12.53
C ASP A 2 -9.16 -3.47 12.12
N SER A 3 -8.25 -3.30 13.08
CA SER A 3 -6.90 -2.76 12.86
C SER A 3 -6.07 -3.56 11.84
N GLN A 4 -6.51 -4.76 11.45
CA GLN A 4 -5.90 -5.51 10.35
C GLN A 4 -6.27 -4.95 8.97
N GLN A 5 -7.50 -4.48 8.78
CA GLN A 5 -7.92 -3.85 7.52
C GLN A 5 -7.24 -2.50 7.33
N ASP A 6 -7.22 -1.68 8.39
CA ASP A 6 -6.47 -0.41 8.38
C ASP A 6 -4.98 -0.62 8.08
N ARG A 7 -4.41 -1.75 8.53
CA ARG A 7 -3.01 -2.11 8.29
C ARG A 7 -2.75 -2.58 6.86
N LEU A 8 -3.68 -3.30 6.24
CA LEU A 8 -3.57 -3.69 4.83
C LEU A 8 -3.70 -2.47 3.92
N ASP A 9 -4.66 -1.58 4.23
CA ASP A 9 -4.87 -0.34 3.49
C ASP A 9 -3.62 0.58 3.57
N ALA A 10 -2.99 0.70 4.74
CA ALA A 10 -1.75 1.46 4.91
C ALA A 10 -0.55 0.86 4.14
N LEU A 11 -0.47 -0.47 4.05
CA LEU A 11 0.57 -1.13 3.25
C LEU A 11 0.34 -0.91 1.76
N GLU A 12 -0.92 -0.94 1.32
CA GLU A 12 -1.28 -0.69 -0.07
C GLU A 12 -1.02 0.77 -0.48
N ASP A 13 -1.36 1.74 0.37
CA ASP A 13 -1.02 3.16 0.18
C ASP A 13 0.52 3.35 0.11
N LEU A 14 1.30 2.67 0.95
CA LEU A 14 2.76 2.74 0.91
C LEU A 14 3.34 2.20 -0.41
N LEU A 15 2.81 1.07 -0.91
CA LEU A 15 3.25 0.49 -2.19
C LEU A 15 2.90 1.42 -3.35
N ASP A 16 1.75 2.08 -3.30
CA ASP A 16 1.35 3.09 -4.28
C ASP A 16 2.27 4.30 -4.25
N VAL A 17 2.61 4.84 -3.07
CA VAL A 17 3.58 5.94 -2.93
C VAL A 17 4.95 5.55 -3.50
N MET A 18 5.43 4.32 -3.26
CA MET A 18 6.69 3.84 -3.83
C MET A 18 6.63 3.63 -5.35
N ALA A 19 5.44 3.39 -5.90
CA ALA A 19 5.22 3.29 -7.33
C ALA A 19 5.10 4.66 -8.02
N VAL A 20 4.92 5.76 -7.27
CA VAL A 20 4.96 7.13 -7.82
C VAL A 20 6.32 7.38 -8.45
N GLY A 21 6.34 7.58 -9.77
CA GLY A 21 7.57 7.80 -10.53
C GLY A 21 8.29 6.51 -10.97
N ASN A 22 7.74 5.32 -10.71
CA ASN A 22 8.24 4.06 -11.24
C ASN A 22 7.18 3.35 -12.10
N PRO A 23 7.18 3.54 -13.43
CA PRO A 23 6.17 2.99 -14.33
C PRO A 23 6.12 1.46 -14.33
N THR A 24 7.28 0.82 -14.14
CA THR A 24 7.40 -0.64 -14.10
C THR A 24 6.75 -1.20 -12.83
N MET A 25 7.00 -0.56 -11.69
CA MET A 25 6.41 -0.97 -10.41
C MET A 25 4.89 -0.74 -10.39
N GLN A 26 4.43 0.40 -10.93
CA GLN A 26 3.01 0.70 -11.09
C GLN A 26 2.30 -0.36 -11.93
N ARG A 27 2.88 -0.78 -13.05
CA ARG A 27 2.32 -1.84 -13.90
C ARG A 27 2.24 -3.17 -13.15
N ALA A 28 3.31 -3.57 -12.46
CA ALA A 28 3.34 -4.83 -11.72
C ALA A 28 2.32 -4.87 -10.56
N LEU A 29 2.12 -3.75 -9.86
CA LEU A 29 1.07 -3.63 -8.82
C LEU A 29 -0.32 -3.72 -9.42
N ASN A 30 -0.55 -3.04 -10.55
CA ASN A 30 -1.81 -3.07 -11.27
C ASN A 30 -2.18 -4.48 -11.76
N GLU A 31 -1.20 -5.23 -12.29
CA GLU A 31 -1.39 -6.63 -12.68
C GLU A 31 -1.71 -7.52 -11.47
N ARG A 32 -1.03 -7.33 -10.33
CA ARG A 32 -1.32 -8.06 -9.09
C ARG A 32 -2.72 -7.78 -8.55
N ARG A 33 -3.17 -6.52 -8.56
CA ARG A 33 -4.53 -6.12 -8.16
C ARG A 33 -5.57 -6.77 -9.06
N ALA A 34 -5.36 -6.72 -10.38
CA ALA A 34 -6.24 -7.38 -11.33
C ALA A 34 -6.35 -8.90 -11.08
N ALA A 35 -5.23 -9.56 -10.74
CA ALA A 35 -5.23 -10.98 -10.40
C ALA A 35 -5.94 -11.29 -9.07
N LEU A 36 -5.89 -10.37 -8.10
CA LEU A 36 -6.57 -10.48 -6.81
C LEU A 36 -8.03 -10.00 -6.84
N GLY A 37 -8.52 -9.50 -7.98
CA GLY A 37 -9.85 -8.88 -8.08
C GLY A 37 -9.98 -7.58 -7.29
N MET A 38 -8.86 -6.96 -6.94
CA MET A 38 -8.82 -5.70 -6.22
C MET A 38 -9.03 -4.52 -7.18
N PRO A 39 -9.63 -3.43 -6.71
CA PRO A 39 -9.78 -2.22 -7.51
C PRO A 39 -8.41 -1.68 -7.93
N LEU A 40 -8.32 -1.24 -9.18
CA LEU A 40 -7.13 -0.55 -9.67
C LEU A 40 -7.03 0.80 -8.97
N ARG A 41 -5.85 1.13 -8.46
CA ARG A 41 -5.57 2.42 -7.82
C ARG A 41 -4.43 3.11 -8.56
N ASN A 42 -4.55 4.43 -8.74
CA ASN A 42 -3.43 5.21 -9.23
C ASN A 42 -2.54 5.56 -8.05
N PRO A 43 -1.21 5.43 -8.22
CA PRO A 43 -0.25 5.85 -7.20
C PRO A 43 -0.28 7.36 -6.95
N GLU A 44 -0.75 8.15 -7.91
CA GLU A 44 -0.97 9.60 -7.75
C GLU A 44 -2.16 9.93 -6.83
N ASP A 45 -3.10 8.99 -6.65
CA ASP A 45 -4.25 9.12 -5.75
C ASP A 45 -3.93 8.62 -4.33
N ALA A 46 -2.72 8.11 -4.10
CA ALA A 46 -2.31 7.64 -2.78
C ALA A 46 -2.05 8.83 -1.87
N ASP A 47 -2.63 8.77 -0.67
CA ASP A 47 -2.43 9.78 0.36
C ASP A 47 -1.17 9.43 1.16
N PRO A 48 -0.07 10.20 1.02
CA PRO A 48 1.15 9.93 1.76
C PRO A 48 0.96 10.09 3.28
N ASP A 49 -0.07 10.83 3.73
CA ASP A 49 -0.38 11.01 5.14
C ASP A 49 -1.13 9.78 5.72
N ARG A 50 -1.83 9.01 4.87
CA ARG A 50 -2.42 7.70 5.24
C ARG A 50 -1.42 6.56 5.26
N SER A 51 -0.32 6.70 4.51
CA SER A 51 0.81 5.76 4.52
C SER A 51 1.67 5.91 5.78
N GLN A 52 1.45 6.97 6.58
CA GLN A 52 2.11 7.11 7.87
C GLN A 52 1.67 5.93 8.75
N PRO A 53 2.59 5.05 9.18
CA PRO A 53 2.25 4.03 10.14
C PRO A 53 1.79 4.75 11.41
N SER A 54 0.48 4.73 11.65
CA SER A 54 -0.08 5.15 12.93
C SER A 54 0.57 4.27 13.98
N THR A 55 1.45 4.86 14.78
CA THR A 55 2.34 4.22 15.77
C THR A 55 3.47 3.35 15.20
N ALA A 56 4.67 3.79 15.53
CA ALA A 56 5.94 3.16 15.26
C ALA A 56 6.00 1.71 15.78
N THR A 57 6.43 0.83 14.88
CA THR A 57 7.44 -0.22 15.13
C THR A 57 7.13 -1.26 16.21
N ASP A 58 6.55 -2.40 15.81
CA ASP A 58 6.93 -3.71 16.38
C ASP A 58 6.50 -4.90 15.49
N TYR A 59 6.74 -4.85 14.18
CA TYR A 59 6.45 -6.02 13.31
C TYR A 59 7.70 -6.88 13.04
N PHE A 60 8.89 -6.31 13.17
CA PHE A 60 10.17 -7.00 12.95
C PHE A 60 10.98 -7.24 14.24
N ASP A 61 10.54 -6.71 15.39
CA ASP A 61 11.19 -6.95 16.70
C ASP A 61 10.71 -8.26 17.36
N ASN A 62 9.66 -8.89 16.81
CA ASN A 62 9.07 -10.12 17.34
C ASN A 62 9.48 -11.40 16.56
N MET A 63 10.67 -11.43 15.95
CA MET A 63 11.28 -12.65 15.37
C MET A 63 12.51 -13.12 16.17
#